data_AF-A0A2V8MT37-F1
#
_entry.id   AF-A0A2V8MT37-F1
#
_cell.length_a   1.000
_cell.length_b   1.000
_cell.length_c   1.000
_cell.angle_alpha   90.00
_cell.angle_beta   90.00
_cell.angle_gamma   90.00
#
_symmetry.space_group_name_H-M   'P 1'
#
loop_
_entity.id
_entity.type
_entity.pdbx_description
1 polymer ?
#
loop_
_entity_poly.entity_id
_entity_poly.type
_entity_poly.pdbx_seq_one_letter_code
_entity_poly.pdbx_strand_id
1 'polypeptide(L)'
;MREYLARGGLWFADDFHGDEEFDEFLQQLRLVMPDANPVELTTSHPLFHCLYNIDKVVQVTNDAIAKCAECDQWENGPSGKEPKVFAVFDAHGRISVLMAWNTDLGDGLEWADDPQYPAHYSAYSFRFLSNVVVYSMTH
;
A
#
# COMPACT_ATOMS: atom_id res chain seq x y z
N MET A 1 2.02 -15.32 12.45
CA MET A 1 1.71 -14.82 11.09
C MET A 1 1.16 -15.91 10.17
N ARG A 2 1.91 -16.99 9.87
CA ARG A 2 1.45 -18.05 8.94
C ARG A 2 0.04 -18.57 9.22
N GLU A 3 -0.25 -18.93 10.47
CA GLU A 3 -1.56 -19.42 10.88
C GLU A 3 -2.68 -18.38 10.72
N TYR A 4 -2.38 -17.10 10.94
CA TYR A 4 -3.35 -16.01 10.79
C TYR A 4 -3.75 -15.84 9.32
N LEU A 5 -2.77 -15.81 8.41
CA LEU A 5 -3.02 -15.74 6.97
C LEU A 5 -3.74 -16.98 6.45
N ALA A 6 -3.35 -18.18 6.91
CA ALA A 6 -4.02 -19.43 6.55
C ALA A 6 -5.50 -19.48 6.98
N ARG A 7 -5.88 -18.72 8.01
CA ARG A 7 -7.28 -18.58 8.48
C ARG A 7 -8.05 -17.45 7.79
N GLY A 8 -7.48 -16.83 6.76
CA GLY A 8 -8.10 -15.73 6.01
C GLY A 8 -7.81 -14.35 6.57
N GLY A 9 -6.78 -14.21 7.40
CA GLY A 9 -6.27 -12.89 7.80
C GLY A 9 -5.62 -12.15 6.63
N LEU A 10 -5.67 -10.83 6.70
CA LEU A 10 -4.98 -9.93 5.79
C LEU A 10 -3.73 -9.37 6.47
N TRP A 11 -2.59 -9.42 5.80
CA TRP A 11 -1.42 -8.60 6.11
C TRP A 11 -1.34 -7.46 5.10
N PHE A 12 -1.52 -6.23 5.58
CA PHE A 12 -1.31 -5.02 4.81
C PHE A 12 0.06 -4.43 5.13
N ALA A 13 0.88 -4.19 4.11
CA ALA A 13 2.20 -3.60 4.19
C ALA A 13 2.22 -2.25 3.45
N ASP A 14 2.85 -1.27 4.07
CA ASP A 14 2.92 0.15 3.71
C ASP A 14 4.27 0.70 4.22
N ASP A 15 4.67 1.89 3.75
CA ASP A 15 5.93 2.55 4.14
C ASP A 15 7.18 1.70 3.81
N PHE A 16 7.33 1.43 2.51
CA PHE A 16 8.55 0.85 1.96
C PHE A 16 8.71 1.19 0.48
N HIS A 17 9.94 1.49 0.08
CA HIS A 17 10.27 2.20 -1.15
C HIS A 17 11.46 1.56 -1.88
N GLY A 18 11.38 1.51 -3.20
CA GLY A 18 12.43 1.00 -4.07
C GLY A 18 12.57 -0.52 -4.02
N ASP A 19 13.42 -1.02 -4.91
CA ASP A 19 13.60 -2.47 -5.14
C ASP A 19 14.26 -3.16 -3.93
N GLU A 20 15.16 -2.47 -3.22
CA GLU A 20 15.90 -3.06 -2.08
C GLU A 20 14.94 -3.45 -0.94
N GLU A 21 14.08 -2.52 -0.52
CA GLU A 21 13.12 -2.78 0.54
C GLU A 21 12.01 -3.74 0.09
N PHE A 22 11.62 -3.68 -1.19
CA PHE A 22 10.69 -4.65 -1.78
C PHE A 22 11.26 -6.07 -1.74
N ASP A 23 12.50 -6.26 -2.15
CA ASP A 23 13.17 -7.55 -2.15
C ASP A 23 13.38 -8.09 -0.73
N GLU A 24 13.73 -7.24 0.23
CA GLU A 24 13.82 -7.63 1.64
C GLU A 24 12.45 -8.06 2.18
N PHE A 25 11.38 -7.29 1.89
CA PHE A 25 10.03 -7.67 2.27
C PHE A 25 9.64 -9.03 1.69
N LEU A 26 9.94 -9.29 0.41
CA LEU A 26 9.67 -10.58 -0.21
C LEU A 26 10.47 -11.74 0.38
N GLN A 27 11.73 -11.49 0.80
CA GLN A 27 12.52 -12.50 1.51
C GLN A 27 11.85 -12.89 2.83
N GLN A 28 11.42 -11.91 3.63
CA GLN A 28 10.73 -12.17 4.90
C GLN A 28 9.35 -12.82 4.69
N LEU A 29 8.61 -12.36 3.68
CA LEU A 29 7.31 -12.94 3.32
C LEU A 29 7.45 -14.43 2.98
N ARG A 30 8.48 -14.82 2.21
CA ARG A 30 8.72 -16.22 1.83
C ARG A 30 9.03 -17.15 3.00
N LEU A 31 9.52 -16.64 4.13
CA LEU A 31 9.65 -17.43 5.36
C LEU A 31 8.28 -17.86 5.91
N VAL A 32 7.28 -17.00 5.77
CA VAL A 32 5.93 -17.21 6.28
C VAL A 32 5.05 -17.91 5.22
N MET A 33 5.20 -17.54 3.96
CA MET A 33 4.44 -17.99 2.80
C MET A 33 5.39 -18.30 1.63
N PRO A 34 5.98 -19.51 1.58
CA PRO A 34 7.03 -19.86 0.61
C PRO A 34 6.62 -19.69 -0.85
N ASP A 35 5.35 -19.93 -1.16
CA ASP A 35 4.78 -19.84 -2.51
C ASP A 35 4.23 -18.45 -2.85
N ALA A 36 4.56 -17.43 -2.05
CA ALA A 36 4.10 -16.07 -2.28
C ALA A 36 4.59 -15.55 -3.63
N ASN A 37 3.64 -15.28 -4.52
CA ASN A 37 3.87 -14.69 -5.83
C ASN A 37 3.05 -13.39 -5.95
N PRO A 38 3.65 -12.23 -5.60
CA PRO A 38 2.99 -10.94 -5.72
C PRO A 38 2.57 -10.66 -7.17
N VAL A 39 1.36 -10.17 -7.34
CA VAL A 39 0.87 -9.65 -8.62
C VAL A 39 0.46 -8.20 -8.46
N GLU A 40 0.78 -7.38 -9.45
CA GLU A 40 0.38 -5.97 -9.46
C GLU A 40 -1.14 -5.87 -9.66
N LEU A 41 -1.81 -5.12 -8.79
CA LEU A 41 -3.21 -4.78 -8.92
C LEU A 41 -3.34 -3.45 -9.68
N THR A 42 -4.14 -3.48 -10.74
CA THR A 42 -4.58 -2.25 -11.43
C THR A 42 -5.84 -1.69 -10.77
N THR A 43 -6.15 -0.42 -11.04
CA THR A 43 -7.33 0.25 -10.50
C THR A 43 -8.66 -0.39 -10.93
N SER A 44 -8.68 -1.29 -11.92
CA SER A 44 -9.88 -2.08 -12.24
C SER A 44 -10.25 -3.13 -11.19
N HIS A 45 -9.36 -3.44 -10.24
CA HIS A 45 -9.65 -4.42 -9.20
C HIS A 45 -10.71 -3.89 -8.20
N PRO A 46 -11.66 -4.72 -7.70
CA PRO A 46 -12.74 -4.25 -6.82
C PRO A 46 -12.29 -3.54 -5.53
N LEU A 47 -11.07 -3.84 -5.05
CA LEU A 47 -10.44 -3.11 -3.94
C LEU A 47 -10.50 -1.59 -4.13
N PHE A 48 -10.32 -1.09 -5.34
CA PHE A 48 -10.31 0.35 -5.64
C PHE A 48 -11.70 0.98 -5.76
N HIS A 49 -12.78 0.20 -5.64
CA HIS A 49 -14.15 0.64 -5.91
C HIS A 49 -15.21 0.11 -4.92
N CYS A 50 -14.80 -0.53 -3.81
CA CYS A 50 -15.73 -1.18 -2.88
C CYS A 50 -16.47 -0.20 -1.94
N LEU A 51 -15.85 0.93 -1.59
CA LEU A 51 -16.48 2.00 -0.78
C LEU A 51 -16.28 3.37 -1.43
N TYR A 52 -15.04 3.72 -1.76
CA TYR A 52 -14.66 4.88 -2.55
C TYR A 52 -14.16 4.45 -3.92
N ASN A 53 -14.30 5.32 -4.92
CA ASN A 53 -13.69 5.15 -6.23
C ASN A 53 -12.28 5.74 -6.26
N ILE A 54 -11.31 4.93 -6.66
CA ILE A 54 -9.90 5.29 -6.78
C ILE A 54 -9.41 4.93 -8.17
N ASP A 55 -9.35 5.94 -9.04
CA ASP A 55 -8.97 5.75 -10.44
C ASP A 55 -7.44 5.84 -10.67
N LYS A 56 -6.69 6.27 -9.66
CA LYS A 56 -5.24 6.42 -9.72
C LYS A 56 -4.60 6.08 -8.36
N VAL A 57 -3.50 5.33 -8.39
CA VAL A 57 -2.63 5.13 -7.23
C VAL A 57 -1.79 6.40 -7.02
N VAL A 58 -1.77 6.92 -5.79
CA VAL A 58 -1.04 8.14 -5.43
C VAL A 58 0.15 7.75 -4.60
N GLN A 59 1.30 8.34 -4.89
CA GLN A 59 2.50 8.26 -4.08
C GLN A 59 2.37 9.29 -2.96
N VAL A 60 1.93 8.82 -1.79
CA VAL A 60 1.98 9.59 -0.56
C VAL A 60 3.43 9.54 -0.06
N THR A 61 3.97 10.70 0.25
CA THR A 61 5.35 10.87 0.70
C THR A 61 5.38 11.25 2.16
N ASN A 62 6.53 11.04 2.80
CA ASN A 62 6.74 11.47 4.16
C ASN A 62 6.62 13.00 4.30
N ASP A 63 6.41 13.47 5.54
CA ASP A 63 6.19 14.87 5.91
C ASP A 63 7.23 15.84 5.33
N ALA A 64 8.51 15.47 5.43
CA ALA A 64 9.61 16.32 5.00
C ALA A 64 9.61 16.52 3.48
N ILE A 65 9.34 15.46 2.71
CA ILE A 65 9.24 15.52 1.25
C ILE A 65 7.95 16.23 0.83
N ALA A 66 6.83 15.90 1.46
CA ALA A 66 5.51 16.46 1.15
C ALA A 66 5.47 17.99 1.33
N LYS A 67 6.21 18.52 2.31
CA LYS A 67 6.33 19.97 2.58
C LYS A 67 7.38 20.68 1.71
N CYS A 68 8.23 19.93 1.02
CA CYS A 68 9.28 20.47 0.16
C CYS A 68 8.85 20.52 -1.30
N ALA A 69 8.37 21.68 -1.76
CA ALA A 69 7.86 21.83 -3.13
C ALA A 69 8.93 21.61 -4.22
N GLU A 70 10.21 21.84 -3.90
CA GLU A 70 11.33 21.67 -4.80
C GLU A 70 11.91 20.24 -4.79
N CYS A 71 11.48 19.41 -3.85
CA CYS A 71 11.98 18.05 -3.71
C CYS A 71 11.28 17.10 -4.68
N ASP A 72 12.03 16.09 -5.11
CA ASP A 72 11.48 14.90 -5.73
C ASP A 72 10.46 14.25 -4.78
N GLN A 73 9.23 14.05 -5.26
CA GLN A 73 8.12 13.50 -4.46
C GLN A 73 8.16 11.96 -4.43
N TRP A 74 9.33 11.39 -4.15
CA TRP A 74 9.60 9.96 -4.07
C TRP A 74 10.89 9.68 -3.28
N GLU A 75 11.08 8.43 -2.87
CA GLU A 75 12.18 7.99 -2.01
C GLU A 75 12.98 6.84 -2.65
N ASN A 76 14.14 6.49 -2.10
CA ASN A 76 14.92 5.30 -2.51
C ASN A 76 15.26 5.16 -4.01
N GLY A 77 15.55 6.29 -4.67
CA GLY A 77 16.13 6.29 -6.02
C GLY A 77 15.12 6.01 -7.14
N PRO A 78 15.60 5.70 -8.36
CA PRO A 78 14.74 5.57 -9.54
C PRO A 78 13.63 4.51 -9.43
N SER A 79 13.84 3.43 -8.69
CA SER A 79 12.83 2.38 -8.47
C SER A 79 11.72 2.81 -7.51
N GLY A 80 11.93 3.87 -6.73
CA GLY A 80 10.94 4.41 -5.82
C GLY A 80 9.97 5.43 -6.43
N LYS A 81 10.07 5.72 -7.74
CA LYS A 81 9.32 6.81 -8.40
C LYS A 81 7.86 6.53 -8.72
N GLU A 82 7.48 5.26 -8.79
CA GLU A 82 6.16 4.87 -9.29
C GLU A 82 5.44 4.06 -8.20
N PRO A 83 4.33 4.58 -7.65
CA PRO A 83 3.56 3.88 -6.63
C PRO A 83 2.79 2.72 -7.25
N LYS A 84 2.81 1.58 -6.58
CA LYS A 84 2.08 0.39 -7.04
C LYS A 84 1.43 -0.34 -5.88
N VAL A 85 0.38 -1.08 -6.20
CA VAL A 85 -0.26 -1.97 -5.24
C VAL A 85 -0.04 -3.39 -5.70
N PHE A 86 0.54 -4.23 -4.85
CA PHE A 86 0.70 -5.66 -5.12
C PHE A 86 -0.17 -6.48 -4.17
N ALA A 87 -0.62 -7.64 -4.65
CA ALA A 87 -1.34 -8.60 -3.84
C ALA A 87 -0.78 -10.01 -3.97
N VAL A 88 -0.85 -10.77 -2.88
CA VAL A 88 -0.71 -12.22 -2.89
C VAL A 88 -2.06 -12.83 -2.52
N PHE A 89 -2.54 -13.73 -3.37
CA PHE A 89 -3.84 -14.37 -3.19
C PHE A 89 -3.69 -15.71 -2.45
N ASP A 90 -4.66 -16.03 -1.60
CA ASP A 90 -4.77 -17.36 -0.99
C ASP A 90 -5.39 -18.38 -1.96
N ALA A 91 -5.50 -19.64 -1.51
CA ALA A 91 -6.09 -20.73 -2.28
C ALA A 91 -7.58 -20.54 -2.62
N HIS A 92 -8.26 -19.58 -1.98
CA HIS A 92 -9.65 -19.22 -2.22
C HIS A 92 -9.79 -17.98 -3.11
N GLY A 93 -8.67 -17.40 -3.58
CA GLY A 93 -8.68 -16.21 -4.42
C GLY A 93 -8.90 -14.91 -3.64
N ARG A 94 -8.76 -14.92 -2.31
CA ARG A 94 -8.83 -13.71 -1.47
C ARG A 94 -7.45 -13.10 -1.34
N ILE A 95 -7.38 -11.77 -1.20
CA ILE A 95 -6.11 -11.10 -0.90
C ILE A 95 -5.67 -11.49 0.50
N SER A 96 -4.52 -12.18 0.61
CA SER A 96 -3.92 -12.56 1.89
C SER A 96 -2.82 -11.58 2.32
N VAL A 97 -2.07 -11.06 1.35
CA VAL A 97 -1.09 -9.99 1.56
C VAL A 97 -1.38 -8.87 0.57
N LEU A 98 -1.47 -7.65 1.06
CA LEU A 98 -1.61 -6.44 0.26
C LEU A 98 -0.41 -5.53 0.55
N MET A 99 0.22 -5.02 -0.50
CA MET A 99 1.43 -4.22 -0.42
C MET A 99 1.19 -2.91 -1.15
N ALA A 100 1.20 -1.80 -0.43
CA ALA A 100 1.28 -0.47 -1.00
C ALA A 100 2.76 -0.09 -1.12
N TRP A 101 3.32 -0.23 -2.31
CA TRP A 101 4.74 -0.02 -2.57
C TRP A 101 5.00 1.39 -3.09
N ASN A 102 6.13 1.97 -2.70
CA ASN A 102 6.55 3.34 -3.03
C ASN A 102 5.57 4.41 -2.56
N THR A 103 4.88 4.16 -1.45
CA THR A 103 3.97 5.12 -0.83
C THR A 103 3.97 4.89 0.68
N ASP A 104 3.74 5.98 1.40
CA ASP A 104 3.56 5.99 2.84
C ASP A 104 2.15 6.48 3.15
N LEU A 105 1.18 5.56 3.14
CA LEU A 105 -0.21 5.92 3.42
C LEU A 105 -0.40 6.32 4.89
N GLY A 106 0.45 5.80 5.78
CA GLY A 106 0.55 6.14 7.19
C GLY A 106 0.69 7.63 7.41
N ASP A 107 1.63 8.29 6.75
CA ASP A 107 1.85 9.73 6.89
C ASP A 107 0.61 10.56 6.48
N GLY A 108 -0.16 10.08 5.52
CA GLY A 108 -1.45 10.69 5.17
C GLY A 108 -2.47 10.67 6.31
N LEU A 109 -2.37 9.72 7.24
CA LEU A 109 -3.16 9.69 8.48
C LEU A 109 -2.53 10.52 9.60
N GLU A 110 -1.22 10.43 9.77
CA GLU A 110 -0.48 11.07 10.87
C GLU A 110 -0.56 12.60 10.79
N TRP A 111 -0.44 13.16 9.58
CA TRP A 111 -0.35 14.60 9.34
C TRP A 111 -1.65 15.22 8.84
N ALA A 112 -2.77 14.51 8.96
CA ALA A 112 -4.07 14.94 8.44
C ALA A 112 -4.60 16.25 9.06
N ASP A 113 -4.14 16.62 10.24
CA ASP A 113 -4.49 17.86 10.94
C ASP A 113 -3.45 18.98 10.79
N ASP A 114 -2.31 18.71 10.14
CA ASP A 114 -1.29 19.71 9.84
C ASP A 114 -1.65 20.47 8.55
N PRO A 115 -1.91 21.80 8.62
CA PRO A 115 -2.24 22.59 7.44
C PRO A 115 -1.10 22.72 6.42
N GLN A 116 0.13 22.38 6.80
CA GLN A 116 1.29 22.39 5.89
C GLN A 116 1.44 21.07 5.13
N TYR A 117 0.84 19.98 5.61
CA TYR A 117 0.83 18.71 4.89
C TYR A 117 -0.24 18.76 3.77
N PRO A 118 0.08 18.37 2.52
CA PRO A 118 -0.87 18.46 1.43
C PRO A 118 -2.13 17.59 1.66
N ALA A 119 -3.27 18.24 1.90
CA ALA A 119 -4.54 17.57 2.23
C ALA A 119 -5.01 16.49 1.24
N HIS A 120 -4.53 16.52 -0.02
CA HIS A 120 -4.85 15.51 -1.02
C HIS A 120 -4.21 14.15 -0.72
N TYR A 121 -3.05 14.12 -0.05
CA TYR A 121 -2.42 12.89 0.43
C TYR A 121 -3.28 12.24 1.52
N SER A 122 -3.66 13.00 2.55
CA SER A 122 -4.56 12.50 3.59
C SER A 122 -5.90 12.04 3.02
N ALA A 123 -6.50 12.81 2.12
CA ALA A 123 -7.76 12.42 1.48
C ALA A 123 -7.64 11.09 0.70
N TYR A 124 -6.50 10.84 0.05
CA TYR A 124 -6.24 9.58 -0.61
C TYR A 124 -6.02 8.43 0.39
N SER A 125 -5.16 8.61 1.38
CA SER A 125 -4.88 7.60 2.42
C SER A 125 -6.16 7.15 3.13
N PHE A 126 -7.01 8.09 3.55
CA PHE A 126 -8.30 7.74 4.16
C PHE A 126 -9.18 6.91 3.22
N ARG A 127 -9.27 7.26 1.94
CA ARG A 127 -10.08 6.52 0.96
C ARG A 127 -9.53 5.12 0.71
N PHE A 128 -8.22 5.01 0.46
CA PHE A 128 -7.58 3.74 0.16
C PHE A 128 -7.64 2.80 1.36
N LEU A 129 -7.25 3.25 2.55
CA LEU A 129 -7.28 2.43 3.76
C LEU A 129 -8.70 2.02 4.17
N SER A 130 -9.69 2.92 3.99
CA SER A 130 -11.10 2.56 4.20
C SER A 130 -11.54 1.47 3.23
N ASN A 131 -11.15 1.56 1.95
CA ASN A 131 -11.41 0.50 0.98
C ASN A 131 -10.72 -0.82 1.38
N VAL A 132 -9.46 -0.81 1.83
CA VAL A 132 -8.76 -2.01 2.31
C VAL A 132 -9.54 -2.67 3.44
N VAL A 133 -9.96 -1.89 4.44
CA VAL A 133 -10.75 -2.39 5.57
C VAL A 133 -12.08 -2.98 5.08
N VAL A 134 -12.86 -2.25 4.30
CA VAL A 134 -14.15 -2.75 3.78
C VAL A 134 -13.97 -4.01 2.93
N TYR A 135 -13.01 -4.00 2.01
CA TYR A 135 -12.73 -5.14 1.13
C TYR A 135 -12.38 -6.39 1.95
N SER A 136 -11.49 -6.25 2.94
CA SER A 136 -11.03 -7.36 3.81
C SER A 136 -12.14 -8.04 4.61
N MET A 137 -13.26 -7.34 4.84
CA MET A 137 -14.39 -7.86 5.60
C MET A 137 -15.55 -8.37 4.72
N THR A 138 -15.50 -8.12 3.41
CA THR A 138 -16.65 -8.34 2.51
C THR A 138 -16.36 -9.25 1.32
N HIS A 139 -15.09 -9.56 1.03
CA HIS A 139 -14.63 -10.40 -0.09
C HIS A 139 -13.70 -11.49 0.42
#